data_AF-A0A822FQR9-F1
#
_entry.id   AF-A0A822FQR9-F1
#
_cell.length_a   1.000
_cell.length_b   1.000
_cell.length_c   1.000
_cell.angle_alpha   90.00
_cell.angle_beta   90.00
_cell.angle_gamma   90.00
#
_symmetry.space_group_name_H-M   'P 1'
#
loop_
_entity.id
_entity.type
_entity.pdbx_description
1 polymer ?
#
loop_
_entity_poly.entity_id
_entity_poly.type
_entity_poly.pdbx_seq_one_letter_code
_entity_poly.pdbx_strand_id
1 'polypeptide(L)'
;TKSISESHYSAPRHVMSTSMEEYFYDNGLQVQISPTRIINFQDECQTLTPQLTDSNYKDLQFSINNTKFVQNRVIAELSKCSLKLKSAEFVEFGSFRSGHRLQWWNLLSILELDSLSMDEESVVILITHALLQYGPVAKDRTSLISSWCPESHQQLLEDHFVDELITRLNRHLKDCECNW
;
A
#
# COMPACT_ATOMS: atom_id res chain seq x y z
N THR A 1 -10.49 -59.90 -14.18
CA THR A 1 -10.41 -59.90 -12.70
C THR A 1 -9.07 -59.32 -12.29
N LYS A 2 -9.02 -58.06 -11.87
CA LYS A 2 -7.79 -57.45 -11.33
C LYS A 2 -7.63 -57.85 -9.86
N SER A 3 -6.41 -58.25 -9.49
CA SER A 3 -6.04 -58.75 -8.17
C SER A 3 -6.07 -57.63 -7.12
N ILE A 4 -6.54 -57.96 -5.91
CA ILE A 4 -6.68 -57.08 -4.74
C ILE A 4 -5.33 -56.55 -4.20
N SER A 5 -4.21 -57.01 -4.74
CA SER A 5 -2.85 -56.69 -4.30
C SER A 5 -2.24 -55.42 -4.92
N GLU A 6 -2.89 -54.78 -5.89
CA GLU A 6 -2.44 -53.49 -6.45
C GLU A 6 -3.13 -52.33 -5.71
N SER A 7 -2.67 -52.02 -4.49
CA SER A 7 -3.03 -50.78 -3.82
C SER A 7 -1.95 -49.72 -4.07
N HIS A 8 -2.37 -48.55 -4.54
CA HIS A 8 -1.54 -47.42 -5.01
C HIS A 8 -0.74 -46.68 -3.92
N TYR A 9 -0.74 -47.17 -2.68
CA TYR A 9 -0.10 -46.47 -1.57
C TYR A 9 1.19 -47.19 -1.18
N SER A 10 2.26 -46.93 -1.94
CA SER A 10 3.61 -47.11 -1.43
C SER A 10 4.00 -45.89 -0.59
N ALA A 11 4.78 -46.13 0.47
CA ALA A 11 5.16 -45.08 1.43
C ALA A 11 5.74 -43.84 0.73
N PRO A 12 5.36 -42.61 1.13
CA PRO A 12 5.78 -41.41 0.42
C PRO A 12 7.30 -41.25 0.50
N ARG A 13 7.93 -41.05 -0.67
CA ARG A 13 9.37 -40.81 -0.79
C ARG A 13 9.75 -39.48 -0.12
N HIS A 14 10.90 -39.46 0.51
CA HIS A 14 11.40 -38.32 1.27
C HIS A 14 11.60 -37.09 0.36
N VAL A 15 11.00 -35.96 0.71
CA VAL A 15 10.85 -34.75 -0.15
C VAL A 15 12.20 -34.19 -0.65
N MET A 16 13.30 -34.41 0.08
CA MET A 16 14.63 -33.91 -0.32
C MET A 16 15.30 -34.68 -1.47
N SER A 17 14.83 -35.88 -1.83
CA SER A 17 15.45 -36.72 -2.87
C SER A 17 14.73 -36.71 -4.20
N THR A 18 13.62 -35.98 -4.30
CA THR A 18 12.70 -36.01 -5.44
C THR A 18 12.84 -34.70 -6.21
N SER A 19 13.11 -34.76 -7.52
CA SER A 19 13.27 -33.52 -8.31
C SER A 19 11.93 -32.79 -8.43
N MET A 20 11.98 -31.46 -8.59
CA MET A 20 10.76 -30.64 -8.67
C MET A 20 9.85 -31.10 -9.82
N GLU A 21 10.39 -31.63 -10.91
CA GLU A 21 9.61 -32.11 -12.05
C GLU A 21 8.67 -33.27 -11.70
N GLU A 22 8.94 -34.05 -10.64
CA GLU A 22 8.05 -35.15 -10.21
C GLU A 22 6.80 -34.64 -9.45
N TYR A 23 6.84 -33.39 -8.96
CA TYR A 23 5.72 -32.72 -8.30
C TYR A 23 4.88 -31.88 -9.26
N PHE A 24 5.49 -31.36 -10.33
CA PHE A 24 4.80 -30.58 -11.35
C PHE A 24 4.35 -31.51 -12.48
N TYR A 25 3.14 -32.05 -12.35
CA TYR A 25 2.47 -32.61 -13.52
C TYR A 25 2.13 -31.48 -14.48
N ASP A 26 2.58 -31.63 -15.73
CA ASP A 26 2.24 -30.74 -16.83
C ASP A 26 0.71 -30.79 -16.98
N ASN A 27 0.04 -29.75 -16.48
CA ASN A 27 -1.40 -29.69 -16.48
C ASN A 27 -1.78 -29.60 -17.97
N GLY A 28 -2.33 -30.66 -18.56
CA GLY A 28 -2.64 -30.76 -20.00
C GLY A 28 -3.61 -29.69 -20.53
N LEU A 29 -4.05 -28.78 -19.66
CA LEU A 29 -4.61 -27.50 -20.03
C LEU A 29 -3.48 -26.60 -20.53
N GLN A 30 -3.36 -26.46 -21.85
CA GLN A 30 -2.65 -25.35 -22.49
C GLN A 30 -3.36 -24.04 -22.15
N VAL A 31 -3.27 -23.58 -20.90
CA VAL A 31 -3.79 -22.29 -20.48
C VAL A 31 -2.84 -21.23 -21.04
N GLN A 32 -3.06 -20.86 -22.30
CA GLN A 32 -2.61 -19.58 -22.78
C GLN A 32 -3.45 -18.53 -22.05
N ILE A 33 -2.84 -17.86 -21.07
CA ILE A 33 -3.31 -16.54 -20.63
C ILE A 33 -3.02 -15.59 -21.79
N SER A 34 -3.82 -15.68 -22.85
CA SER A 34 -3.86 -14.67 -23.89
C SER A 34 -4.69 -13.53 -23.30
N PRO A 35 -4.11 -12.34 -23.05
CA PRO A 35 -4.93 -11.21 -22.68
C PRO A 35 -5.81 -10.90 -23.89
N THR A 36 -7.09 -11.27 -23.83
CA THR A 36 -8.07 -11.02 -24.90
C THR A 36 -8.23 -9.53 -25.18
N ARG A 37 -7.71 -8.67 -24.30
CA ARG A 37 -7.22 -7.31 -24.51
C ARG A 37 -6.23 -7.02 -23.39
N ILE A 38 -5.20 -6.22 -23.66
CA ILE A 38 -4.52 -5.50 -22.58
C ILE A 38 -5.60 -4.59 -21.98
N ILE A 39 -6.12 -4.93 -20.80
CA ILE A 39 -6.97 -4.03 -20.05
C ILE A 39 -6.06 -2.88 -19.67
N ASN A 40 -6.23 -1.75 -20.35
CA ASN A 40 -5.48 -0.55 -20.04
C ASN A 40 -6.12 -0.02 -18.75
N PHE A 41 -5.57 -0.41 -17.59
CA PHE A 41 -6.00 0.01 -16.24
C PHE A 41 -5.84 1.52 -15.97
N GLN A 42 -5.84 2.36 -17.00
CA GLN A 42 -5.62 3.80 -16.88
C GLN A 42 -6.79 4.48 -16.15
N ASP A 43 -8.04 4.05 -16.38
CA ASP A 43 -9.24 4.69 -15.81
C ASP A 43 -9.88 3.91 -14.65
N GLU A 44 -9.62 2.61 -14.52
CA GLU A 44 -10.23 1.76 -13.49
C GLU A 44 -9.68 2.11 -12.08
N CYS A 45 -8.40 2.50 -11.98
CA CYS A 45 -7.83 2.97 -10.71
C CYS A 45 -8.55 4.22 -10.17
N GLN A 46 -9.00 5.15 -11.03
CA GLN A 46 -9.81 6.29 -10.59
C GLN A 46 -11.22 5.86 -10.18
N THR A 47 -11.83 4.94 -10.92
CA THR A 47 -13.19 4.44 -10.65
C THR A 47 -13.28 3.70 -9.32
N LEU A 48 -12.20 2.99 -8.95
CA LEU A 48 -12.11 2.22 -7.71
C LEU A 48 -11.51 3.01 -6.54
N THR A 49 -11.15 4.28 -6.74
CA THR A 49 -10.64 5.12 -5.65
C THR A 49 -11.81 5.48 -4.71
N PRO A 50 -11.71 5.18 -3.40
CA PRO A 50 -12.68 5.59 -2.40
C PRO A 50 -12.95 7.09 -2.45
N GLN A 51 -14.22 7.44 -2.31
CA GLN A 51 -14.67 8.82 -2.29
C GLN A 51 -14.82 9.27 -0.84
N LEU A 52 -14.27 10.44 -0.52
CA LEU A 52 -14.44 11.07 0.77
C LEU A 52 -15.89 11.51 0.92
N THR A 53 -16.61 10.85 1.81
CA THR A 53 -18.03 11.08 2.08
C THR A 53 -18.25 12.26 3.03
N ASP A 54 -17.28 12.54 3.91
CA ASP A 54 -17.34 13.69 4.80
C ASP A 54 -17.14 15.00 4.01
N SER A 55 -18.15 15.87 4.14
CA SER A 55 -18.14 17.24 3.64
C SER A 55 -16.91 18.06 4.06
N ASN A 56 -16.29 17.79 5.20
CA ASN A 56 -15.11 18.53 5.68
C ASN A 56 -13.85 18.20 4.87
N TYR A 57 -13.78 16.99 4.32
CA TYR A 57 -12.64 16.46 3.58
C TYR A 57 -12.88 16.39 2.08
N LYS A 58 -14.12 16.61 1.62
CA LYS A 58 -14.53 16.45 0.21
C LYS A 58 -13.65 17.23 -0.78
N ASP A 59 -13.26 18.46 -0.44
CA ASP A 59 -12.39 19.29 -1.29
C ASP A 59 -10.96 18.75 -1.40
N LEU A 60 -10.57 17.83 -0.51
CA LEU A 60 -9.26 17.16 -0.50
C LEU A 60 -9.26 15.84 -1.27
N GLN A 61 -10.34 15.46 -1.97
CA GLN A 61 -10.40 14.21 -2.77
C GLN A 61 -9.21 14.04 -3.73
N PHE A 62 -8.65 15.15 -4.22
CA PHE A 62 -7.47 15.10 -5.09
C PHE A 62 -6.24 14.46 -4.42
N SER A 63 -6.13 14.55 -3.08
CA SER A 63 -5.04 13.93 -2.31
C SER A 63 -5.16 12.40 -2.24
N ILE A 64 -6.38 11.87 -2.41
CA ILE A 64 -6.63 10.44 -2.53
C ILE A 64 -6.36 9.96 -3.96
N ASN A 65 -6.75 10.76 -4.95
CA ASN A 65 -6.74 10.36 -6.36
C ASN A 65 -5.34 10.15 -6.95
N ASN A 66 -4.33 10.91 -6.53
CA ASN A 66 -2.95 10.76 -7.01
C ASN A 66 -1.96 11.43 -6.07
N THR A 67 -0.66 11.40 -6.41
CA THR A 67 0.43 11.97 -5.61
C THR A 67 1.28 12.99 -6.39
N LYS A 68 0.80 13.44 -7.55
CA LYS A 68 1.56 14.28 -8.48
C LYS A 68 1.53 15.77 -8.14
N PHE A 69 0.97 16.12 -6.99
CA PHE A 69 0.84 17.51 -6.54
C PHE A 69 1.85 17.83 -5.44
N VAL A 70 2.09 19.12 -5.23
CA VAL A 70 3.00 19.63 -4.20
C VAL A 70 2.22 20.32 -3.09
N GLN A 71 2.81 20.39 -1.90
CA GLN A 71 2.22 21.02 -0.71
C GLN A 71 1.72 22.45 -0.95
N ASN A 72 2.43 23.26 -1.76
CA ASN A 72 1.99 24.62 -2.09
C ASN A 72 0.59 24.69 -2.72
N ARG A 73 0.17 23.65 -3.44
CA ARG A 73 -1.19 23.55 -3.96
C ARG A 73 -2.20 23.48 -2.82
N VAL A 74 -1.94 22.66 -1.80
CA VAL A 74 -2.82 22.47 -0.65
C VAL A 74 -2.98 23.80 0.10
N ILE A 75 -1.89 24.53 0.30
CA ILE A 75 -1.90 25.84 0.95
C ILE A 75 -2.73 26.85 0.13
N ALA A 76 -2.60 26.85 -1.20
CA ALA A 76 -3.40 27.70 -2.06
C ALA A 76 -4.91 27.35 -2.02
N GLU A 77 -5.25 26.10 -1.71
CA GLU A 77 -6.63 25.65 -1.56
C GLU A 77 -7.18 25.82 -0.14
N LEU A 78 -6.41 26.38 0.81
CA LEU A 78 -6.83 26.58 2.20
C LEU A 78 -8.09 27.46 2.33
N SER A 79 -8.35 28.33 1.35
CA SER A 79 -9.59 29.13 1.28
C SER A 79 -10.86 28.27 1.12
N LYS A 80 -10.72 27.00 0.71
CA LYS A 80 -11.81 26.02 0.60
C LYS A 80 -12.01 25.20 1.88
N CYS A 81 -11.15 25.38 2.88
CA CYS A 81 -11.26 24.65 4.14
C CYS A 81 -12.63 24.87 4.79
N SER A 82 -13.30 23.78 5.17
CA SER A 82 -14.54 23.83 5.95
C SER A 82 -14.30 24.56 7.28
N LEU A 83 -15.30 25.31 7.75
CA LEU A 83 -15.23 26.00 9.05
C LEU A 83 -15.12 25.04 10.24
N LYS A 84 -15.46 23.77 10.05
CA LYS A 84 -15.37 22.73 11.10
C LYS A 84 -13.98 22.09 11.18
N LEU A 85 -13.21 22.13 10.10
CA LEU A 85 -11.90 21.52 10.02
C LEU A 85 -10.84 22.56 10.44
N LYS A 86 -9.87 22.16 11.26
CA LYS A 86 -8.76 23.06 11.60
C LYS A 86 -7.90 23.29 10.36
N SER A 87 -7.41 24.51 10.17
CA SER A 87 -6.54 24.81 9.02
C SER A 87 -5.27 23.95 8.99
N ALA A 88 -4.71 23.62 10.17
CA ALA A 88 -3.56 22.73 10.27
C ALA A 88 -3.90 21.31 9.78
N GLU A 89 -5.04 20.77 10.21
CA GLU A 89 -5.55 19.45 9.82
C GLU A 89 -5.83 19.39 8.31
N PHE A 90 -6.42 20.45 7.73
CA PHE A 90 -6.62 20.55 6.27
C PHE A 90 -5.28 20.47 5.51
N VAL A 91 -4.28 21.23 5.96
CA VAL A 91 -2.96 21.24 5.33
C VAL A 91 -2.30 19.88 5.48
N GLU A 92 -2.36 19.27 6.65
CA GLU A 92 -1.71 18.00 6.93
C GLU A 92 -2.33 16.85 6.15
N PHE A 93 -3.66 16.73 6.16
CA PHE A 93 -4.40 15.77 5.33
C PHE A 93 -4.09 15.95 3.84
N GLY A 94 -4.20 17.18 3.35
CA GLY A 94 -3.98 17.47 1.93
C GLY A 94 -2.54 17.23 1.51
N SER A 95 -1.56 17.47 2.39
CA SER A 95 -0.13 17.35 2.08
C SER A 95 0.42 15.94 2.30
N PHE A 96 -0.32 15.08 3.00
CA PHE A 96 0.12 13.73 3.37
C PHE A 96 0.64 12.91 2.19
N ARG A 97 0.01 13.05 1.02
CA ARG A 97 0.38 12.34 -0.22
C ARG A 97 0.96 13.25 -1.30
N SER A 98 1.48 14.41 -0.91
CA SER A 98 2.16 15.35 -1.84
C SER A 98 3.54 14.84 -2.25
N GLY A 99 3.55 13.89 -3.19
CA GLY A 99 4.73 13.16 -3.62
C GLY A 99 4.80 11.78 -2.98
N HIS A 100 5.03 10.77 -3.83
CA HIS A 100 4.94 9.37 -3.43
C HIS A 100 6.00 8.93 -2.40
N ARG A 101 7.18 9.56 -2.41
CA ARG A 101 8.31 9.24 -1.53
C ARG A 101 8.18 9.78 -0.11
N LEU A 102 7.25 10.69 0.15
CA LEU A 102 7.11 11.36 1.46
C LEU A 102 6.08 10.70 2.37
N GLN A 103 5.30 9.77 1.84
CA GLN A 103 4.14 9.19 2.51
C GLN A 103 4.48 8.51 3.84
N TRP A 104 5.57 7.75 3.90
CA TRP A 104 6.03 7.12 5.15
C TRP A 104 6.55 8.11 6.19
N TRP A 105 7.26 9.15 5.76
CA TRP A 105 7.71 10.22 6.65
C TRP A 105 6.52 11.00 7.23
N ASN A 106 5.51 11.25 6.41
CA ASN A 106 4.30 11.91 6.84
C ASN A 106 3.51 11.02 7.82
N LEU A 107 3.44 9.70 7.60
CA LEU A 107 2.82 8.78 8.56
C LEU A 107 3.53 8.81 9.91
N LEU A 108 4.87 8.77 9.91
CA LEU A 108 5.66 8.86 11.12
C LEU A 108 5.41 10.19 11.86
N SER A 109 5.24 11.28 11.11
CA SER A 109 4.93 12.60 11.66
C SER A 109 3.55 12.63 12.32
N ILE A 110 2.52 12.05 11.68
CA ILE A 110 1.18 11.93 12.27
C ILE A 110 1.24 11.13 13.56
N LEU A 111 1.92 9.98 13.57
CA LEU A 111 2.05 9.13 14.76
C LEU A 111 2.73 9.83 15.94
N GLU A 112 3.54 10.86 15.68
CA GLU A 112 4.20 11.63 16.73
C GLU A 112 3.42 12.86 17.18
N LEU A 113 2.81 13.56 16.23
CA LEU A 113 2.15 14.84 16.48
C LEU A 113 0.68 14.68 16.83
N ASP A 114 0.10 13.49 16.60
CA ASP A 114 -1.33 13.20 16.72
C ASP A 114 -2.18 14.24 15.97
N SER A 115 -1.70 14.61 14.78
CA SER A 115 -2.17 15.76 14.03
C SER A 115 -3.41 15.48 13.18
N LEU A 116 -3.60 14.21 12.79
CA LEU A 116 -4.81 13.71 12.16
C LEU A 116 -5.39 12.58 13.01
N SER A 117 -6.68 12.70 13.35
CA SER A 117 -7.37 11.66 14.12
C SER A 117 -7.56 10.40 13.30
N MET A 118 -7.04 9.27 13.78
CA MET A 118 -7.25 7.96 13.16
C MET A 118 -8.67 7.41 13.38
N ASP A 119 -9.49 8.08 14.20
CA ASP A 119 -10.92 7.75 14.36
C ASP A 119 -11.77 8.21 13.16
N GLU A 120 -11.25 9.15 12.37
CA GLU A 120 -11.93 9.69 11.20
C GLU A 120 -11.76 8.78 9.98
N GLU A 121 -12.87 8.31 9.40
CA GLU A 121 -12.87 7.41 8.23
C GLU A 121 -12.05 7.99 7.07
N SER A 122 -12.15 9.30 6.83
CA SER A 122 -11.40 10.00 5.79
C SER A 122 -9.87 9.87 5.98
N VAL A 123 -9.41 9.95 7.23
CA VAL A 123 -7.98 9.82 7.59
C VAL A 123 -7.53 8.37 7.43
N VAL A 124 -8.35 7.41 7.84
CA VAL A 124 -8.06 5.97 7.64
C VAL A 124 -7.94 5.63 6.15
N ILE A 125 -8.84 6.15 5.31
CA ILE A 125 -8.76 6.02 3.85
C ILE A 125 -7.43 6.60 3.33
N LEU A 126 -7.07 7.81 3.76
CA LEU A 126 -5.84 8.48 3.36
C LEU A 126 -4.59 7.64 3.72
N ILE A 127 -4.50 7.16 4.96
CA ILE A 127 -3.38 6.34 5.44
C ILE A 127 -3.32 5.02 4.67
N THR A 128 -4.45 4.33 4.55
CA THR A 128 -4.54 3.05 3.82
C THR A 128 -4.06 3.19 2.38
N HIS A 129 -4.50 4.25 1.68
CA HIS A 129 -4.06 4.53 0.33
C HIS A 129 -2.56 4.82 0.24
N ALA A 130 -1.99 5.51 1.22
CA ALA A 130 -0.57 5.79 1.23
C ALA A 130 0.28 4.52 1.41
N LEU A 131 -0.14 3.64 2.31
CA LEU A 131 0.52 2.36 2.58
C LEU A 131 0.50 1.42 1.36
N LEU A 132 -0.65 1.35 0.68
CA LEU A 132 -0.88 0.45 -0.45
C LEU A 132 -0.42 1.02 -1.80
N GLN A 133 -0.02 2.29 -1.87
CA GLN A 133 0.34 2.90 -3.14
C GLN A 133 1.61 2.32 -3.72
N TYR A 134 1.47 1.60 -4.82
CA TYR A 134 2.62 1.22 -5.64
C TYR A 134 3.30 2.45 -6.25
N GLY A 135 4.59 2.61 -5.97
CA GLY A 135 5.42 3.69 -6.51
C GLY A 135 6.05 3.35 -7.86
N PRO A 136 6.61 4.33 -8.57
CA PRO A 136 7.53 4.03 -9.67
C PRO A 136 8.71 3.21 -9.13
N VAL A 137 9.17 2.27 -9.94
CA VAL A 137 10.39 1.51 -9.67
C VAL A 137 11.53 2.21 -10.40
N ALA A 138 12.56 2.61 -9.66
CA ALA A 138 13.72 3.27 -10.23
C ALA A 138 14.38 2.34 -11.27
N LYS A 139 14.32 2.74 -12.54
CA LYS A 139 15.12 2.13 -13.59
C LYS A 139 16.52 2.73 -13.49
N ASP A 140 17.35 2.11 -12.65
CA ASP A 140 18.76 2.44 -12.66
C ASP A 140 19.33 2.07 -14.04
N ARG A 141 19.80 3.08 -14.78
CA ARG A 141 20.41 2.88 -16.10
C ARG A 141 21.86 2.36 -15.99
N THR A 142 22.40 2.32 -14.79
CA THR A 142 23.79 1.95 -14.49
C THR A 142 23.92 0.62 -13.75
N SER A 143 22.93 0.22 -12.97
CA SER A 143 22.84 -1.12 -12.37
C SER A 143 22.20 -2.12 -13.33
N LEU A 144 22.81 -3.30 -13.47
CA LEU A 144 22.24 -4.45 -14.20
C LEU A 144 21.00 -5.04 -13.50
N ILE A 145 20.72 -4.62 -12.27
CA ILE A 145 19.59 -5.08 -11.46
C ILE A 145 18.70 -3.87 -11.16
N SER A 146 17.49 -3.86 -11.74
CA SER A 146 16.44 -2.92 -11.34
C SER A 146 16.10 -3.14 -9.87
N SER A 147 16.03 -2.07 -9.07
CA SER A 147 15.52 -2.14 -7.69
C SER A 147 14.17 -2.86 -7.71
N TRP A 148 14.00 -3.92 -6.93
CA TRP A 148 12.72 -4.61 -6.80
C TRP A 148 11.73 -3.78 -5.95
N CYS A 149 12.26 -2.90 -5.09
CA CYS A 149 11.48 -2.07 -4.19
C CYS A 149 11.01 -0.78 -4.91
N PRO A 150 9.71 -0.47 -4.88
CA PRO A 150 9.17 0.79 -5.39
C PRO A 150 9.69 2.00 -4.59
N GLU A 151 9.83 3.15 -5.26
CA GLU A 151 10.29 4.40 -4.61
C GLU A 151 9.37 4.86 -3.48
N SER A 152 8.08 4.51 -3.50
CA SER A 152 7.13 4.82 -2.42
C SER A 152 7.45 4.08 -1.12
N HIS A 153 8.20 2.98 -1.18
CA HIS A 153 8.49 2.09 -0.04
C HIS A 153 9.98 2.03 0.29
N GLN A 154 10.79 2.83 -0.40
CA GLN A 154 12.25 2.81 -0.27
C GLN A 154 12.73 3.07 1.16
N GLN A 155 12.03 3.92 1.91
CA GLN A 155 12.34 4.24 3.31
C GLN A 155 12.25 3.02 4.23
N LEU A 156 11.45 2.01 3.89
CA LEU A 156 11.36 0.78 4.67
C LEU A 156 12.61 -0.09 4.57
N LEU A 157 13.56 0.24 3.68
CA LEU A 157 14.86 -0.41 3.60
C LEU A 157 15.89 0.21 4.56
N GLU A 158 15.54 1.29 5.25
CA GLU A 158 16.41 1.98 6.20
C GLU A 158 16.09 1.52 7.63
N ASP A 159 16.97 0.72 8.23
CA ASP A 159 16.75 0.12 9.56
C ASP A 159 16.36 1.16 10.62
N HIS A 160 17.06 2.30 10.65
CA HIS A 160 16.78 3.37 11.62
C HIS A 160 15.36 3.94 11.49
N PHE A 161 14.84 4.05 10.26
CA PHE A 161 13.50 4.54 10.01
C PHE A 161 12.47 3.52 10.50
N VAL A 162 12.71 2.25 10.21
CA VAL A 162 11.83 1.15 10.61
C VAL A 162 11.77 1.01 12.13
N ASP A 163 12.92 1.10 12.82
CA ASP A 163 12.98 1.05 14.29
C ASP A 163 12.17 2.20 14.92
N GLU A 164 12.29 3.42 14.39
CA GLU A 164 11.52 4.57 14.86
C GLU A 164 10.02 4.36 14.59
N LEU A 165 9.65 3.92 13.39
CA LEU A 165 8.26 3.64 13.02
C LEU A 165 7.62 2.60 13.94
N ILE A 166 8.30 1.48 14.17
CA ILE A 166 7.83 0.42 15.08
C ILE A 166 7.69 0.96 16.51
N THR A 167 8.65 1.75 16.98
CA THR A 167 8.61 2.37 18.31
C THR A 167 7.38 3.28 18.46
N ARG A 168 7.08 4.11 17.46
CA ARG A 168 5.91 5.00 17.46
C ARG A 168 4.59 4.25 17.40
N LEU A 169 4.48 3.25 16.53
CA LEU A 169 3.29 2.40 16.45
C LEU A 169 3.02 1.68 17.78
N ASN A 170 4.06 1.11 18.41
CA ASN A 170 3.91 0.45 19.70
C ASN A 170 3.48 1.40 20.82
N ARG A 171 3.95 2.65 20.80
CA ARG A 171 3.49 3.65 21.76
C ARG A 171 2.02 3.96 21.56
N HIS A 172 1.62 4.26 20.32
CA HIS A 172 0.24 4.58 19.99
C HIS A 172 -0.72 3.43 20.32
N LEU A 173 -0.33 2.18 20.05
CA LEU A 173 -1.10 1.00 20.45
C LEU A 173 -1.29 0.91 21.97
N LYS A 174 -0.26 1.19 22.77
CA LYS A 174 -0.36 1.21 24.24
C LYS A 174 -1.27 2.32 24.75
N ASP A 175 -1.27 3.47 24.08
CA ASP A 175 -2.16 4.58 24.44
C ASP A 175 -3.63 4.19 24.16
N CYS A 176 -3.90 3.50 23.05
CA CYS A 176 -5.22 2.92 22.77
C CYS A 176 -5.61 1.84 23.79
N GLU A 177 -4.65 1.01 24.24
CA GLU A 177 -4.83 0.07 25.36
C GLU A 177 -5.03 0.75 26.73
N CYS A 178 -5.07 2.07 26.83
CA CYS A 178 -5.51 2.72 28.07
C CYS A 178 -6.96 3.22 27.98
N ASN A 179 -7.57 3.16 26.78
CA ASN A 179 -8.88 3.73 26.47
C ASN A 179 -10.02 2.70 26.29
N TRP A 180 -9.68 1.41 26.14
CA TRP A 180 -10.58 0.25 26.28
C TRP A 180 -10.89 -0.11 27.74
#